data_AF-H8ZWD7-F1
#
_entry.id   AF-H8ZWD7-F1
#
_cell.length_a   1.000
_cell.length_b   1.000
_cell.length_c   1.000
_cell.angle_alpha   90.00
_cell.angle_beta   90.00
_cell.angle_gamma   90.00
#
_symmetry.space_group_name_H-M   'P 1'
#
loop_
_entity.id
_entity.type
_entity.pdbx_description
1 polymer ?
#
loop_
_entity_poly.entity_id
_entity_poly.type
_entity_poly.pdbx_seq_one_letter_code
_entity_poly.pdbx_strand_id
1 'polypeptide(L)'
;SEEIRSMVLTKMKDTAEAYLGSFIKDVVITVPAYFNDSQRQATKDAGTIAGLNVLRIINEPTAAAIAYGLDKKPGSERNVLIFDLGGGTFDVSVLSIDDGIFEVKSTRGDTHLGGEDFDNRMVNHFIQEFKRKFKKDLSGNKRALRRLRTACERAKRTLSSSSQANIEIDSLFEGVDFYSSITRARFEELCSDLFRGTLEPVEQALRDAKIDKGKIDEIVLVGGSTRIPKIQKLLQDFFNDKELNKSINPDEAV
;
A
#
# COMPACT_ATOMS: atom_id res chain seq x y z
N SER A 1 5.67 20.19 4.04
CA SER A 1 4.88 21.41 4.23
C SER A 1 3.44 21.02 4.48
N GLU A 2 2.89 21.51 5.57
CA GLU A 2 1.49 21.45 5.98
C GLU A 2 0.58 22.02 4.89
N GLU A 3 1.07 22.99 4.10
CA GLU A 3 0.33 23.61 2.99
C GLU A 3 0.08 22.64 1.83
N ILE A 4 1.05 21.77 1.51
CA ILE A 4 0.85 20.74 0.47
C ILE A 4 -0.17 19.70 0.96
N ARG A 5 -0.10 19.33 2.24
CA ARG A 5 -1.05 18.39 2.86
C ARG A 5 -2.45 18.99 2.92
N SER A 6 -2.58 20.28 3.24
CA SER A 6 -3.87 20.96 3.28
C SER A 6 -4.51 21.03 1.90
N MET A 7 -3.75 21.24 0.82
CA MET A 7 -4.28 21.19 -0.56
C MET A 7 -4.89 19.82 -0.90
N VAL A 8 -4.25 18.73 -0.47
CA VAL A 8 -4.79 17.37 -0.64
C VAL A 8 -6.08 17.21 0.17
N LEU A 9 -6.09 17.64 1.43
CA LEU A 9 -7.28 17.58 2.29
C LEU A 9 -8.44 18.43 1.73
N THR A 10 -8.17 19.62 1.21
CA THR A 10 -9.17 20.44 0.52
C THR A 10 -9.74 19.72 -0.68
N LYS A 11 -8.90 19.07 -1.50
CA LYS A 11 -9.39 18.31 -2.65
C LYS A 11 -10.27 17.12 -2.24
N MET A 12 -9.94 16.45 -1.14
CA MET A 12 -10.76 15.36 -0.58
C MET A 12 -12.09 15.88 -0.04
N LYS A 13 -12.07 17.01 0.68
CA LYS A 13 -13.27 17.73 1.11
C LYS A 13 -14.18 18.06 -0.08
N ASP A 14 -13.66 18.72 -1.11
CA ASP A 14 -14.44 19.10 -2.30
C ASP A 14 -15.10 17.87 -2.97
N THR A 15 -14.37 16.75 -3.01
CA THR A 15 -14.86 15.49 -3.58
C THR A 15 -16.02 14.93 -2.75
N ALA A 16 -15.89 14.94 -1.43
CA ALA A 16 -16.93 14.46 -0.53
C ALA A 16 -18.15 15.41 -0.49
N GLU A 17 -17.95 16.72 -0.53
CA GLU A 17 -19.04 17.72 -0.64
C GLU A 17 -19.79 17.58 -1.96
N ALA A 18 -19.09 17.35 -3.07
CA ALA A 18 -19.72 17.10 -4.37
C ALA A 18 -20.55 15.81 -4.37
N TYR A 19 -20.11 14.78 -3.64
CA TYR A 19 -20.84 13.52 -3.52
C TYR A 19 -22.09 13.64 -2.62
N LEU A 20 -21.97 14.32 -1.48
CA LEU A 20 -23.06 14.46 -0.50
C LEU A 20 -24.03 15.61 -0.81
N GLY A 21 -23.61 16.59 -1.61
CA GLY A 21 -24.38 17.80 -1.87
C GLY A 21 -24.49 18.73 -0.66
N SER A 22 -23.61 18.58 0.34
CA SER A 22 -23.64 19.32 1.60
C SER A 22 -22.24 19.71 2.05
N PHE A 23 -22.14 20.80 2.80
CA PHE A 23 -20.88 21.26 3.38
C PHE A 23 -20.35 20.29 4.43
N ILE A 24 -19.05 20.00 4.40
CA ILE A 24 -18.36 19.14 5.36
C ILE A 24 -17.46 20.00 6.24
N LYS A 25 -17.65 19.85 7.55
CA LYS A 25 -16.88 20.56 8.56
C LYS A 25 -16.03 19.63 9.42
N ASP A 26 -16.63 18.58 9.94
CA ASP A 26 -16.01 17.73 10.95
C ASP A 26 -15.39 16.49 10.32
N VAL A 27 -14.15 16.17 10.68
CA VAL A 27 -13.38 15.05 10.10
C VAL A 27 -12.60 14.28 11.16
N VAL A 28 -12.37 13.01 10.87
CA VAL A 28 -11.34 12.18 11.50
C VAL A 28 -10.26 11.95 10.46
N ILE A 29 -8.99 12.13 10.83
CA ILE A 29 -7.86 11.97 9.90
C ILE A 29 -6.96 10.84 10.43
N THR A 30 -6.57 9.94 9.55
CA THR A 30 -5.63 8.84 9.83
C THR A 30 -4.18 9.30 9.70
N VAL A 31 -3.28 8.72 10.50
CA VAL A 31 -1.82 8.90 10.41
C VAL A 31 -1.10 7.58 10.67
N PRO A 32 0.14 7.42 10.17
CA PRO A 32 0.94 6.25 10.48
C PRO A 32 1.15 6.08 11.99
N ALA A 33 1.14 4.85 12.49
CA ALA A 33 1.25 4.59 13.93
C ALA A 33 2.55 5.11 14.56
N TYR A 34 3.63 5.15 13.77
CA TYR A 34 4.94 5.63 14.21
C TYR A 34 5.09 7.16 14.21
N PHE A 35 4.06 7.92 13.82
CA PHE A 35 4.11 9.38 13.88
C PHE A 35 4.29 9.88 15.32
N ASN A 36 5.26 10.77 15.51
CA ASN A 36 5.45 11.49 16.77
C ASN A 36 4.45 12.65 16.93
N ASP A 37 4.42 13.26 18.12
CA ASP A 37 3.47 14.33 18.46
C ASP A 37 3.55 15.53 17.51
N SER A 38 4.76 15.91 17.09
CA SER A 38 4.97 17.02 16.15
C SER A 38 4.36 16.72 14.77
N GLN A 39 4.57 15.50 14.26
CA GLN A 39 3.98 15.07 12.97
C GLN A 39 2.45 14.96 13.05
N ARG A 40 1.91 14.50 14.18
CA ARG A 40 0.46 14.45 14.43
C ARG A 40 -0.14 15.85 14.47
N GLN A 41 0.51 16.77 15.16
CA GLN A 41 0.09 18.17 15.23
C GLN A 41 0.13 18.82 13.85
N ALA A 42 1.18 18.61 13.07
CA ALA A 42 1.29 19.12 11.71
C ALA A 42 0.16 18.63 10.79
N THR A 43 -0.30 17.37 10.94
CA THR A 43 -1.47 16.86 10.21
C THR A 43 -2.77 17.52 10.67
N LYS A 44 -2.92 17.76 11.98
CA LYS A 44 -4.08 18.48 12.53
C LYS A 44 -4.13 19.93 12.05
N ASP A 45 -2.98 20.59 11.99
CA ASP A 45 -2.83 21.95 11.49
C ASP A 45 -3.16 22.02 10.00
N ALA A 46 -2.70 21.05 9.19
CA ALA A 46 -3.08 20.94 7.78
C ALA A 46 -4.59 20.81 7.59
N GLY A 47 -5.29 20.03 8.44
CA GLY A 47 -6.75 19.95 8.45
C GLY A 47 -7.41 21.30 8.80
N THR A 48 -6.85 22.02 9.77
CA THR A 48 -7.33 23.35 10.16
C THR A 48 -7.16 24.36 9.02
N ILE A 49 -6.02 24.34 8.33
CA ILE A 49 -5.75 25.17 7.14
C ILE A 49 -6.74 24.87 6.01
N ALA A 50 -7.15 23.61 5.86
CA ALA A 50 -8.17 23.19 4.89
C ALA A 50 -9.62 23.57 5.32
N GLY A 51 -9.79 24.27 6.45
CA GLY A 51 -11.10 24.68 6.97
C GLY A 51 -11.90 23.52 7.56
N LEU A 52 -11.23 22.47 8.03
CA LEU A 52 -11.83 21.30 8.67
C LEU A 52 -11.62 21.34 10.18
N ASN A 53 -12.65 20.93 10.92
CA ASN A 53 -12.57 20.66 12.35
C ASN A 53 -12.14 19.20 12.56
N VAL A 54 -10.87 19.01 12.91
CA VAL A 54 -10.28 17.67 13.12
C VAL A 54 -10.70 17.15 14.50
N LEU A 55 -11.75 16.34 14.54
CA LEU A 55 -12.32 15.75 15.75
C LEU A 55 -11.33 14.81 16.45
N ARG A 56 -10.60 14.02 15.65
CA ARG A 56 -9.63 13.05 16.14
C ARG A 56 -8.58 12.75 15.08
N ILE A 57 -7.36 12.52 15.55
CA ILE A 57 -6.32 11.83 14.78
C ILE A 57 -6.29 10.38 15.26
N ILE A 58 -6.42 9.43 14.33
CA ILE A 58 -6.36 8.00 14.62
C ILE A 58 -5.20 7.35 13.87
N ASN A 59 -4.68 6.25 14.41
CA ASN A 59 -3.65 5.50 13.71
C ASN A 59 -4.28 4.73 12.54
N GLU A 60 -3.63 4.73 11.38
CA GLU A 60 -4.01 3.93 10.21
C GLU A 60 -4.28 2.46 10.55
N PRO A 61 -3.40 1.74 11.28
CA PRO A 61 -3.69 0.35 11.65
C PRO A 61 -4.93 0.23 12.55
N THR A 62 -5.19 1.20 13.44
CA THR A 62 -6.42 1.19 14.24
C THR A 62 -7.65 1.44 13.37
N ALA A 63 -7.56 2.35 12.39
CA ALA A 63 -8.63 2.63 11.45
C ALA A 63 -8.99 1.39 10.61
N ALA A 64 -7.97 0.70 10.09
CA ALA A 64 -8.15 -0.57 9.39
C ALA A 64 -8.79 -1.63 10.27
N ALA A 65 -8.34 -1.80 11.53
CA ALA A 65 -8.94 -2.76 12.45
C ALA A 65 -10.43 -2.46 12.74
N ILE A 66 -10.79 -1.18 12.88
CA ILE A 66 -12.19 -0.74 13.01
C ILE A 66 -12.98 -1.01 11.73
N ALA A 67 -12.42 -0.72 10.56
CA ALA A 67 -13.09 -0.94 9.28
C ALA A 67 -13.49 -2.41 9.13
N TYR A 68 -12.57 -3.34 9.45
CA TYR A 68 -12.79 -4.78 9.43
C TYR A 68 -13.77 -5.30 10.51
N GLY A 69 -14.32 -4.40 11.34
CA GLY A 69 -15.33 -4.73 12.35
C GLY A 69 -14.79 -5.62 13.46
N LEU A 70 -13.49 -5.54 13.73
CA LEU A 70 -12.82 -6.40 14.71
C LEU A 70 -13.19 -6.01 16.16
N ASP A 71 -13.69 -4.79 16.38
CA ASP A 71 -14.31 -4.32 17.63
C ASP A 71 -15.64 -5.00 17.95
N LYS A 72 -16.35 -5.49 16.93
CA LYS A 72 -17.74 -5.98 17.07
C LYS A 72 -17.85 -7.47 17.34
N LYS A 73 -16.74 -8.19 17.41
CA LYS A 73 -16.75 -9.64 17.66
C LYS A 73 -16.62 -9.89 19.18
N PRO A 74 -17.72 -10.20 19.89
CA PRO A 74 -17.65 -10.50 21.32
C PRO A 74 -16.75 -11.71 21.59
N GLY A 75 -15.95 -11.66 22.66
CA GLY A 75 -15.05 -12.75 23.04
C GLY A 75 -13.79 -12.27 23.75
N SER A 76 -12.81 -13.16 23.86
CA SER A 76 -11.49 -12.89 24.47
C SER A 76 -10.64 -11.94 23.63
N GLU A 77 -9.63 -11.36 24.28
CA GLU A 77 -8.49 -10.65 23.68
C GLU A 77 -8.03 -11.32 22.37
N ARG A 78 -7.83 -10.51 21.32
CA ARG A 78 -7.39 -10.97 19.99
C ARG A 78 -6.15 -10.24 19.53
N ASN A 79 -5.20 -10.99 18.98
CA ASN A 79 -4.04 -10.42 18.32
C ASN A 79 -4.27 -10.32 16.82
N VAL A 80 -4.18 -9.11 16.29
CA VAL A 80 -4.38 -8.82 14.87
C VAL A 80 -3.08 -8.31 14.28
N LEU A 81 -2.68 -8.89 13.15
CA LEU A 81 -1.60 -8.34 12.35
C LEU A 81 -2.18 -7.58 11.16
N ILE A 82 -1.75 -6.34 11.00
CA ILE A 82 -2.06 -5.50 9.85
C ILE A 82 -0.82 -5.45 8.98
N PHE A 83 -0.99 -5.89 7.73
CA PHE A 83 0.02 -5.85 6.69
C PHE A 83 -0.42 -4.81 5.66
N ASP A 84 0.21 -3.63 5.72
CA ASP A 84 -0.09 -2.51 4.84
C ASP A 84 1.04 -2.33 3.81
N LEU A 85 0.77 -2.67 2.56
CA LEU A 85 1.73 -2.50 1.46
C LEU A 85 1.11 -1.58 0.41
N GLY A 86 1.52 -0.32 0.46
CA GLY A 86 1.02 0.76 -0.39
C GLY A 86 1.81 0.94 -1.69
N GLY A 87 1.77 2.18 -2.19
CA GLY A 87 2.49 2.61 -3.40
C GLY A 87 3.98 2.87 -3.17
N GLY A 88 4.36 3.39 -2.01
CA GLY A 88 5.76 3.73 -1.69
C GLY A 88 6.18 3.46 -0.24
N THR A 89 5.27 2.95 0.59
CA THR A 89 5.55 2.58 1.98
C THR A 89 5.02 1.19 2.28
N PHE A 90 5.68 0.53 3.22
CA PHE A 90 5.31 -0.76 3.76
C PHE A 90 5.31 -0.69 5.28
N ASP A 91 4.18 -1.04 5.90
CA ASP A 91 4.00 -1.02 7.34
C ASP A 91 3.37 -2.32 7.84
N VAL A 92 3.86 -2.81 8.98
CA VAL A 92 3.33 -3.94 9.70
C VAL A 92 3.07 -3.53 11.13
N SER A 93 1.83 -3.72 11.58
CA SER A 93 1.44 -3.45 12.96
C SER A 93 0.81 -4.68 13.59
N VAL A 94 1.18 -4.96 14.84
CA VAL A 94 0.53 -5.97 15.68
C VAL A 94 -0.30 -5.24 16.72
N LEU A 95 -1.59 -5.56 16.78
CA LEU A 95 -2.56 -4.98 17.69
C LEU A 95 -3.12 -6.06 18.60
N SER A 96 -3.37 -5.70 19.85
CA SER A 96 -4.30 -6.44 20.71
C SER A 96 -5.63 -5.70 20.74
N ILE A 97 -6.73 -6.45 20.61
CA ILE A 97 -8.09 -5.94 20.68
C ILE A 97 -8.80 -6.67 21.82
N ASP A 98 -9.25 -5.91 22.81
CA ASP A 98 -9.97 -6.41 23.98
C ASP A 98 -11.15 -5.48 24.30
N ASP A 99 -12.38 -6.01 24.28
CA ASP A 99 -13.62 -5.24 24.53
C ASP A 99 -13.70 -3.88 23.80
N GLY A 100 -13.27 -3.84 22.53
CA GLY A 100 -13.26 -2.63 21.69
C GLY A 100 -12.12 -1.64 21.99
N ILE A 101 -11.21 -1.97 22.90
CA ILE A 101 -9.97 -1.25 23.13
C ILE A 101 -8.91 -1.79 22.18
N PHE A 102 -8.33 -0.89 21.38
CA PHE A 102 -7.27 -1.21 20.44
C PHE A 102 -5.92 -0.76 21.01
N GLU A 103 -5.02 -1.70 21.25
CA GLU A 103 -3.66 -1.42 21.71
C GLU A 103 -2.64 -1.84 20.64
N VAL A 104 -1.87 -0.89 20.12
CA VAL A 104 -0.76 -1.19 19.20
C VAL A 104 0.42 -1.72 20.00
N LYS A 105 0.74 -3.00 19.83
CA LYS A 105 1.85 -3.68 20.53
C LYS A 105 3.20 -3.40 19.88
N SER A 106 3.24 -3.30 18.55
CA SER A 106 4.45 -2.98 17.79
C SER A 106 4.13 -2.50 16.39
N THR A 107 5.02 -1.67 15.83
CA THR A 107 5.00 -1.29 14.41
C THR A 107 6.40 -1.35 13.82
N ARG A 108 6.53 -1.96 12.64
CA ARG A 108 7.75 -2.05 11.82
C ARG A 108 7.40 -1.85 10.36
N GLY A 109 8.38 -1.55 9.51
CA GLY A 109 8.12 -1.27 8.11
C GLY A 109 9.34 -0.76 7.36
N ASP A 110 9.11 -0.37 6.12
CA ASP A 110 10.06 0.32 5.25
C ASP A 110 9.34 1.49 4.56
N THR A 111 9.79 2.71 4.86
CA THR A 111 9.20 3.95 4.33
C THR A 111 9.57 4.22 2.86
N HIS A 112 10.34 3.33 2.22
CA HIS A 112 10.79 3.45 0.83
C HIS A 112 10.57 2.16 0.03
N LEU A 113 9.60 1.34 0.45
CA LEU A 113 9.22 0.11 -0.26
C LEU A 113 7.73 0.14 -0.61
N GLY A 114 7.40 -0.03 -1.88
CA GLY A 114 6.01 -0.21 -2.29
C GLY A 114 5.81 -0.60 -3.75
N GLY A 115 4.58 -0.40 -4.21
CA GLY A 115 4.17 -0.69 -5.58
C GLY A 115 5.02 -0.02 -6.67
N GLU A 116 5.56 1.16 -6.40
CA GLU A 116 6.42 1.91 -7.34
C GLU A 116 7.78 1.21 -7.57
N ASP A 117 8.31 0.50 -6.58
CA ASP A 117 9.53 -0.28 -6.72
C ASP A 117 9.32 -1.48 -7.63
N PHE A 118 8.16 -2.11 -7.54
CA PHE A 118 7.78 -3.20 -8.45
C PHE A 118 7.63 -2.69 -9.89
N ASP A 119 7.05 -1.49 -10.07
CA ASP A 119 6.99 -0.83 -11.37
C ASP A 119 8.40 -0.51 -11.89
N ASN A 120 9.32 -0.06 -11.03
CA ASN A 120 10.72 0.20 -11.38
C ASN A 120 11.41 -1.07 -11.91
N ARG A 121 11.18 -2.24 -11.30
CA ARG A 121 11.73 -3.52 -11.80
C ARG A 121 11.25 -3.84 -13.21
N MET A 122 9.96 -3.63 -13.48
CA MET A 122 9.38 -3.83 -14.82
C MET A 122 9.92 -2.81 -15.83
N VAL A 123 10.01 -1.53 -15.45
CA VAL A 123 10.56 -0.47 -16.29
C VAL A 123 12.00 -0.81 -16.69
N ASN A 124 12.85 -1.19 -15.74
CA ASN A 124 14.24 -1.58 -16.01
C ASN A 124 14.32 -2.78 -16.96
N HIS A 125 13.48 -3.79 -16.76
CA HIS A 125 13.38 -4.94 -17.66
C HIS A 125 13.07 -4.51 -19.11
N PHE A 126 12.06 -3.67 -19.30
CA PHE A 126 11.64 -3.23 -20.62
C PHE A 126 12.58 -2.21 -21.27
N ILE A 127 13.32 -1.41 -20.49
CA ILE A 127 14.42 -0.59 -21.04
C ILE A 127 15.48 -1.50 -21.68
N GLN A 128 15.89 -2.56 -21.00
CA GLN A 128 16.87 -3.51 -21.54
C GLN A 128 16.32 -4.25 -22.76
N GLU A 129 15.04 -4.63 -22.74
CA GLU A 129 14.39 -5.26 -23.88
C GLU A 129 14.34 -4.32 -25.10
N PHE A 130 13.92 -3.06 -24.90
CA PHE A 130 13.87 -2.05 -25.94
C PHE A 130 15.26 -1.82 -26.56
N LYS A 131 16.29 -1.70 -25.70
CA LYS A 131 17.69 -1.57 -26.14
C LYS A 131 18.16 -2.77 -26.95
N ARG A 132 17.80 -3.98 -26.55
CA ARG A 132 18.14 -5.21 -27.29
C ARG A 132 17.45 -5.29 -28.65
N LYS A 133 16.14 -4.98 -28.70
CA LYS A 133 15.28 -5.06 -29.91
C LYS A 133 15.61 -3.97 -30.93
N PHE A 134 15.73 -2.72 -30.49
CA PHE A 134 15.81 -1.56 -31.38
C PHE A 134 17.19 -0.89 -31.41
N LYS A 135 18.15 -1.38 -30.61
CA LYS A 135 19.50 -0.80 -30.48
C LYS A 135 19.50 0.68 -30.05
N LYS A 136 18.45 1.12 -29.36
CA LYS A 136 18.24 2.49 -28.86
C LYS A 136 18.07 2.49 -27.34
N ASP A 137 18.59 3.50 -26.67
CA ASP A 137 18.51 3.61 -25.21
C ASP A 137 17.58 4.77 -24.81
N LEU A 138 16.41 4.42 -24.26
CA LEU A 138 15.40 5.41 -23.84
C LEU A 138 15.63 5.95 -22.42
N SER A 139 16.62 5.46 -21.68
CA SER A 139 16.85 5.80 -20.27
C SER A 139 17.12 7.29 -20.02
N GLY A 140 17.66 8.01 -21.01
CA GLY A 140 17.86 9.46 -20.93
C GLY A 140 16.58 10.29 -21.17
N ASN A 141 15.51 9.68 -21.70
CA ASN A 141 14.30 10.39 -22.11
C ASN A 141 13.20 10.31 -21.04
N LYS A 142 13.06 11.38 -20.25
CA LYS A 142 12.07 11.48 -19.16
C LYS A 142 10.62 11.24 -19.64
N ARG A 143 10.26 11.68 -20.86
CA ARG A 143 8.91 11.47 -21.41
C ARG A 143 8.68 10.01 -21.75
N ALA A 144 9.63 9.35 -22.40
CA ALA A 144 9.55 7.93 -22.73
C ALA A 144 9.49 7.08 -21.46
N LEU A 145 10.34 7.36 -20.47
CA LEU A 145 10.34 6.68 -19.17
C LEU A 145 9.00 6.82 -18.44
N ARG A 146 8.41 8.01 -18.40
CA ARG A 146 7.10 8.22 -17.77
C ARG A 146 6.01 7.39 -18.46
N ARG A 147 5.99 7.37 -19.80
CA ARG A 147 5.01 6.56 -20.56
C ARG A 147 5.18 5.07 -20.30
N LEU A 148 6.44 4.58 -20.30
CA LEU A 148 6.75 3.20 -19.99
C LEU A 148 6.35 2.82 -18.56
N ARG A 149 6.60 3.69 -17.58
CA ARG A 149 6.18 3.50 -16.19
C ARG A 149 4.67 3.38 -16.06
N THR A 150 3.89 4.27 -16.68
CA THR A 150 2.42 4.18 -16.69
C THR A 150 1.93 2.87 -17.30
N ALA A 151 2.57 2.38 -18.37
CA ALA A 151 2.23 1.08 -18.95
C ALA A 151 2.61 -0.09 -18.02
N CYS A 152 3.77 -0.02 -17.35
CA CYS A 152 4.20 -1.05 -16.39
C CYS A 152 3.25 -1.13 -15.19
N GLU A 153 2.83 0.01 -14.64
CA GLU A 153 1.87 0.06 -13.53
C GLU A 153 0.53 -0.60 -13.92
N ARG A 154 0.02 -0.29 -15.12
CA ARG A 154 -1.19 -0.94 -15.65
C ARG A 154 -1.00 -2.43 -15.82
N ALA A 155 0.13 -2.86 -16.40
CA ALA A 155 0.43 -4.27 -16.56
C ALA A 155 0.54 -4.99 -15.21
N LYS A 156 1.20 -4.40 -14.20
CA LYS A 156 1.26 -4.92 -12.82
C LYS A 156 -0.14 -5.15 -12.26
N ARG A 157 -1.04 -4.17 -12.38
CA ARG A 157 -2.44 -4.31 -11.93
C ARG A 157 -3.16 -5.45 -12.64
N THR A 158 -2.99 -5.59 -13.96
CA THR A 158 -3.53 -6.72 -14.75
C THR A 158 -2.96 -8.06 -14.28
N LEU A 159 -1.67 -8.12 -13.96
CA LEU A 159 -1.01 -9.35 -13.50
C LEU A 159 -1.52 -9.83 -12.13
N SER A 160 -2.17 -8.98 -11.33
CA SER A 160 -2.80 -9.40 -10.08
C SER A 160 -4.02 -10.30 -10.30
N SER A 161 -4.69 -10.21 -11.46
CA SER A 161 -5.85 -11.05 -11.82
C SER A 161 -5.58 -12.00 -13.00
N SER A 162 -4.63 -11.67 -13.89
CA SER A 162 -4.29 -12.43 -15.10
C SER A 162 -2.87 -12.99 -15.06
N SER A 163 -2.61 -14.07 -15.80
CA SER A 163 -1.27 -14.69 -15.86
C SER A 163 -0.30 -13.98 -16.82
N GLN A 164 -0.80 -13.06 -17.65
CA GLN A 164 -0.04 -12.29 -18.63
C GLN A 164 -0.66 -10.89 -18.81
N ALA A 165 0.16 -9.92 -19.19
CA ALA A 165 -0.24 -8.57 -19.56
C ALA A 165 0.58 -8.06 -20.75
N ASN A 166 -0.03 -7.21 -21.58
CA ASN A 166 0.63 -6.58 -22.72
C ASN A 166 1.13 -5.17 -22.38
N ILE A 167 2.22 -4.77 -23.03
CA ILE A 167 2.75 -3.41 -23.05
C ILE A 167 2.64 -2.91 -24.48
N GLU A 168 1.84 -1.88 -24.70
CA GLU A 168 1.56 -1.33 -26.03
C GLU A 168 1.70 0.18 -25.95
N ILE A 169 2.72 0.74 -26.60
CA ILE A 169 3.02 2.17 -26.56
C ILE A 169 3.50 2.66 -27.93
N ASP A 170 2.65 3.40 -28.62
CA ASP A 170 2.98 3.98 -29.92
C ASP A 170 4.03 5.10 -29.78
N SER A 171 5.00 5.14 -30.69
CA SER A 171 6.06 6.15 -30.75
C SER A 171 6.71 6.39 -29.38
N LEU A 172 7.08 5.31 -28.68
CA LEU A 172 7.66 5.38 -27.33
C LEU A 172 8.94 6.22 -27.32
N PHE A 173 9.84 5.99 -28.27
CA PHE A 173 11.12 6.69 -28.36
C PHE A 173 11.57 6.81 -29.83
N GLU A 174 11.89 8.03 -30.27
CA GLU A 174 12.35 8.33 -31.64
C GLU A 174 11.47 7.71 -32.75
N GLY A 175 10.14 7.83 -32.59
CA GLY A 175 9.16 7.31 -33.55
C GLY A 175 8.99 5.79 -33.54
N VAL A 176 9.68 5.06 -32.66
CA VAL A 176 9.58 3.60 -32.56
C VAL A 176 8.44 3.22 -31.63
N ASP A 177 7.50 2.42 -32.14
CA ASP A 177 6.45 1.78 -31.33
C ASP A 177 7.02 0.66 -30.47
N PHE A 178 6.49 0.49 -29.26
CA PHE A 178 6.89 -0.58 -28.36
C PHE A 178 5.71 -1.49 -28.02
N TYR A 179 5.76 -2.71 -28.58
CA TYR A 179 4.84 -3.79 -28.27
C TYR A 179 5.61 -4.95 -27.63
N SER A 180 5.18 -5.35 -26.44
CA SER A 180 5.72 -6.49 -25.70
C SER A 180 4.65 -7.10 -24.79
N SER A 181 4.99 -8.18 -24.10
CA SER A 181 4.16 -8.76 -23.04
C SER A 181 5.02 -9.31 -21.93
N ILE A 182 4.42 -9.45 -20.74
CA ILE A 182 5.06 -10.00 -19.55
C ILE A 182 4.12 -10.97 -18.87
N THR A 183 4.66 -12.09 -18.39
CA THR A 183 3.93 -13.07 -17.60
C THR A 183 4.03 -12.75 -16.12
N ARG A 184 3.06 -13.21 -15.33
CA ARG A 184 3.07 -13.08 -13.86
C ARG A 184 4.32 -13.73 -13.27
N ALA A 185 4.71 -14.91 -13.77
CA ALA A 185 5.92 -15.59 -13.33
C ALA A 185 7.18 -14.74 -13.54
N ARG A 186 7.31 -14.05 -14.69
CA ARG A 186 8.44 -13.16 -14.94
C ARG A 186 8.43 -11.93 -14.05
N PHE A 187 7.26 -11.35 -13.81
CA PHE A 187 7.12 -10.25 -12.84
C PHE A 187 7.53 -10.66 -11.43
N GLU A 188 7.06 -11.82 -10.96
CA GLU A 188 7.42 -12.36 -9.64
C GLU A 188 8.92 -12.65 -9.52
N GLU A 189 9.57 -13.14 -10.58
CA GLU A 189 11.01 -13.33 -10.62
C GLU A 189 11.77 -12.00 -10.45
N LEU A 190 11.36 -10.97 -11.22
CA LEU A 190 11.98 -9.63 -11.19
C LEU A 190 11.88 -8.93 -9.84
N CYS A 191 10.87 -9.27 -9.04
CA CYS A 191 10.59 -8.66 -7.73
C CYS A 191 10.84 -9.63 -6.56
N SER A 192 11.44 -10.79 -6.80
CA SER A 192 11.49 -11.90 -5.84
C SER A 192 12.18 -11.55 -4.51
N ASP A 193 13.24 -10.74 -4.56
CA ASP A 193 13.95 -10.21 -3.40
C ASP A 193 13.09 -9.23 -2.61
N LEU A 194 12.44 -8.28 -3.28
CA LEU A 194 11.57 -7.28 -2.61
C LEU A 194 10.36 -7.95 -1.95
N PHE A 195 9.73 -8.91 -2.64
CA PHE A 195 8.60 -9.64 -2.10
C PHE A 195 8.98 -10.45 -0.85
N ARG A 196 10.12 -11.15 -0.88
CA ARG A 196 10.62 -11.86 0.31
C ARG A 196 11.01 -10.90 1.44
N GLY A 197 11.58 -9.74 1.11
CA GLY A 197 11.94 -8.70 2.08
C GLY A 197 10.77 -8.22 2.92
N THR A 198 9.53 -8.30 2.42
CA THR A 198 8.34 -7.92 3.21
C THR A 198 8.12 -8.78 4.46
N LEU A 199 8.69 -9.98 4.54
CA LEU A 199 8.55 -10.85 5.72
C LEU A 199 9.44 -10.43 6.88
N GLU A 200 10.54 -9.71 6.63
CA GLU A 200 11.45 -9.29 7.70
C GLU A 200 10.75 -8.31 8.68
N PRO A 201 10.06 -7.25 8.24
CA PRO A 201 9.27 -6.40 9.14
C PRO A 201 8.15 -7.16 9.87
N VAL A 202 7.56 -8.18 9.25
CA VAL A 202 6.57 -9.06 9.90
C VAL A 202 7.20 -9.80 11.09
N GLU A 203 8.35 -10.42 10.88
CA GLU A 203 9.07 -11.10 11.96
C GLU A 203 9.52 -10.14 13.06
N GLN A 204 10.03 -8.96 12.69
CA GLN A 204 10.45 -7.93 13.65
C GLN A 204 9.26 -7.48 14.51
N ALA A 205 8.11 -7.17 13.89
CA ALA A 205 6.91 -6.76 14.62
C ALA A 205 6.45 -7.85 15.60
N LEU A 206 6.39 -9.12 15.19
CA LEU A 206 6.06 -10.23 16.09
C LEU A 206 7.04 -10.34 17.29
N ARG A 207 8.34 -10.21 17.03
CA ARG A 207 9.37 -10.23 18.09
C ARG A 207 9.20 -9.08 19.08
N ASP A 208 8.98 -7.86 18.59
CA ASP A 208 8.82 -6.68 19.43
C ASP A 208 7.53 -6.71 20.24
N ALA A 209 6.44 -7.22 19.65
CA ALA A 209 5.19 -7.49 20.35
C ALA A 209 5.29 -8.65 21.35
N LYS A 210 6.35 -9.48 21.26
CA LYS A 210 6.54 -10.71 22.03
C LYS A 210 5.38 -11.71 21.83
N ILE A 211 4.87 -11.78 20.60
CA ILE A 211 3.75 -12.64 20.22
C ILE A 211 4.26 -13.67 19.20
N ASP A 212 4.04 -14.95 19.48
CA ASP A 212 4.33 -16.02 18.51
C ASP A 212 3.38 -15.93 17.30
N LYS A 213 3.86 -16.28 16.11
CA LYS A 213 3.06 -16.21 14.88
C LYS A 213 1.76 -17.05 14.96
N GLY A 214 1.75 -18.14 15.71
CA GLY A 214 0.57 -18.98 15.94
C GLY A 214 -0.47 -18.37 16.88
N LYS A 215 -0.14 -17.25 17.55
CA LYS A 215 -1.04 -16.48 18.42
C LYS A 215 -1.66 -15.27 17.74
N ILE A 216 -1.32 -15.00 16.48
CA ILE A 216 -2.05 -14.02 15.66
C ILE A 216 -3.38 -14.65 15.26
N ASP A 217 -4.49 -14.02 15.61
CA ASP A 217 -5.85 -14.48 15.36
C ASP A 217 -6.35 -14.08 13.98
N GLU A 218 -6.04 -12.87 13.53
CA GLU A 218 -6.43 -12.36 12.22
C GLU A 218 -5.26 -11.63 11.53
N ILE A 219 -5.17 -11.79 10.21
CA ILE A 219 -4.21 -11.09 9.36
C ILE A 219 -4.99 -10.25 8.38
N VAL A 220 -4.84 -8.93 8.47
CA VAL A 220 -5.58 -7.95 7.68
C VAL A 220 -4.66 -7.38 6.62
N LEU A 221 -5.14 -7.31 5.38
CA LEU A 221 -4.41 -6.73 4.26
C LEU A 221 -4.91 -5.31 3.98
N VAL A 222 -3.97 -4.36 3.92
CA VAL A 222 -4.21 -2.95 3.59
C VAL A 222 -3.25 -2.52 2.48
N GLY A 223 -3.68 -1.60 1.63
CA GLY A 223 -2.87 -1.06 0.54
C GLY A 223 -2.92 -1.91 -0.74
N GLY A 224 -3.00 -1.24 -1.89
CA GLY A 224 -3.27 -1.88 -3.17
C GLY A 224 -2.23 -2.89 -3.65
N SER A 225 -0.98 -2.80 -3.18
CA SER A 225 0.05 -3.78 -3.55
C SER A 225 -0.15 -5.14 -2.86
N THR A 226 -0.97 -5.22 -1.81
CA THR A 226 -1.37 -6.52 -1.22
C THR A 226 -2.26 -7.36 -2.14
N ARG A 227 -2.79 -6.79 -3.24
CA ARG A 227 -3.51 -7.53 -4.27
C ARG A 227 -2.62 -8.47 -5.08
N ILE A 228 -1.29 -8.33 -4.99
CA ILE A 228 -0.33 -9.19 -5.69
C ILE A 228 -0.43 -10.62 -5.13
N PRO A 229 -0.77 -11.64 -5.95
CA PRO A 229 -0.95 -13.01 -5.46
C PRO A 229 0.28 -13.58 -4.75
N LYS A 230 1.49 -13.23 -5.20
CA LYS A 230 2.73 -13.68 -4.59
C LYS A 230 2.95 -13.14 -3.18
N ILE A 231 2.59 -11.88 -2.91
CA ILE A 231 2.65 -11.28 -1.57
C ILE A 231 1.71 -12.03 -0.63
N GLN A 232 0.46 -12.26 -1.05
CA GLN A 232 -0.51 -13.02 -0.27
C GLN A 232 -0.03 -14.43 0.01
N LYS A 233 0.52 -15.13 -0.99
CA LYS A 233 1.01 -16.50 -0.80
C LYS A 233 2.19 -16.55 0.18
N LEU A 234 3.16 -15.64 0.05
CA LEU A 234 4.28 -15.56 0.99
C LEU A 234 3.82 -15.33 2.43
N LEU A 235 2.84 -14.44 2.63
CA LEU A 235 2.30 -14.16 3.95
C LEU A 235 1.50 -15.35 4.50
N GLN A 236 0.69 -16.02 3.67
CA GLN A 236 -0.02 -17.26 4.06
C GLN A 236 0.96 -18.36 4.47
N ASP A 237 1.98 -18.61 3.64
CA ASP A 237 3.01 -19.62 3.91
C ASP A 237 3.74 -19.33 5.23
N PHE A 238 4.05 -18.05 5.48
CA PHE A 238 4.68 -17.61 6.73
C PHE A 238 3.82 -17.93 7.96
N PHE A 239 2.50 -17.74 7.86
CA PHE A 239 1.53 -18.05 8.91
C PHE A 239 0.95 -19.48 8.83
N ASN A 240 1.68 -20.42 8.24
CA ASN A 240 1.28 -21.84 8.14
C ASN A 240 -0.10 -22.04 7.46
N ASP A 241 -0.27 -21.44 6.28
CA ASP A 241 -1.50 -21.45 5.47
C ASP A 241 -2.74 -20.86 6.17
N LYS A 242 -2.54 -19.99 7.18
CA LYS A 242 -3.64 -19.23 7.79
C LYS A 242 -4.33 -18.35 6.77
N GLU A 243 -5.66 -18.32 6.82
CA GLU A 243 -6.48 -17.49 5.94
C GLU A 243 -6.22 -16.00 6.18
N LEU A 244 -6.10 -15.23 5.09
CA LEU A 244 -5.93 -13.77 5.15
C LEU A 244 -7.31 -13.12 5.06
N ASN A 245 -7.57 -12.14 5.91
CA ASN A 245 -8.83 -11.41 5.90
C ASN A 245 -8.85 -10.43 4.72
N LYS A 246 -9.75 -10.69 3.76
CA LYS A 246 -9.95 -9.91 2.52
C LYS A 246 -11.39 -9.37 2.41
N SER A 247 -12.11 -9.30 3.54
CA SER A 247 -13.53 -8.91 3.53
C SER A 247 -13.76 -7.46 3.12
N ILE A 248 -12.74 -6.62 3.18
CA ILE A 248 -12.79 -5.20 2.82
C ILE A 248 -11.81 -4.92 1.70
N ASN A 249 -12.17 -3.94 0.87
CA ASN A 249 -11.30 -3.40 -0.15
C ASN A 249 -10.02 -2.82 0.52
N PRO A 250 -8.81 -3.34 0.23
CA PRO A 250 -7.59 -2.91 0.90
C PRO A 250 -7.22 -1.45 0.63
N ASP A 251 -7.73 -0.85 -0.45
CA ASP A 251 -7.52 0.57 -0.80
C ASP A 251 -8.48 1.52 -0.07
N GLU A 252 -9.51 0.99 0.60
CA GLU A 252 -10.57 1.76 1.29
C GLU A 252 -10.65 1.42 2.79
N ALA A 253 -9.75 0.58 3.30
CA ALA A 253 -9.74 0.19 4.70
C ALA A 253 -9.26 1.31 5.63
N VAL A 254 -8.61 2.35 5.09
CA VAL A 254 -7.99 3.48 5.79
C VAL A 254 -8.38 4.79 5.14
#